data_AF-A0A812VYG5-F1
#
_entry.id   AF-A0A812VYG5-F1
#
_cell.length_a   1.000
_cell.length_b   1.000
_cell.length_c   1.000
_cell.angle_alpha   90.00
_cell.angle_beta   90.00
_cell.angle_gamma   90.00
#
_symmetry.space_group_name_H-M   'P 1'
#
loop_
_entity.id
_entity.type
_entity.pdbx_description
1 polymer ?
#
loop_
_entity_poly.entity_id
_entity_poly.type
_entity_poly.pdbx_seq_one_letter_code
_entity_poly.pdbx_strand_id
1 'polypeptide(L)'
;MEARAEAVEMTLEGTVEALSWKRAKAEELADAAAASEADCRPLELEALLQRLRSCGARGDDEDYISELFAAWAAPGENGKMLSLSDFLLRYLEIARRLPSKQCGAPCEGGLPPGSEPLERELVRLVSRDGKGNWAAKAAELSSSFPASTAESLEALWHALAPKIKKVVDGDQPMACGHSCSTCPTKHTCQVHDAIKDIEDL
;
A
#
# COMPACT_ATOMS: atom_id res chain seq x y z
N MET A 1 25.86 -21.33 3.44
CA MET A 1 25.58 -20.70 2.13
C MET A 1 24.15 -20.20 2.06
N GLU A 2 23.18 -20.93 2.63
CA GLU A 2 21.75 -20.54 2.69
C GLU A 2 21.50 -19.15 3.30
N ALA A 3 22.05 -18.84 4.48
CA ALA A 3 21.81 -17.54 5.13
C ALA A 3 22.25 -16.30 4.31
N ARG A 4 23.21 -16.46 3.38
CA ARG A 4 23.64 -15.37 2.49
C ARG A 4 22.69 -15.18 1.32
N ALA A 5 22.12 -16.27 0.79
CA ALA A 5 21.14 -16.19 -0.28
C ALA A 5 19.83 -15.59 0.23
N GLU A 6 19.40 -15.99 1.43
CA GLU A 6 18.21 -15.47 2.10
C GLU A 6 18.32 -13.96 2.38
N ALA A 7 19.47 -13.48 2.87
CA ALA A 7 19.70 -12.04 3.08
C ALA A 7 19.64 -11.21 1.79
N VAL A 8 20.11 -11.77 0.66
CA VAL A 8 20.03 -11.11 -0.65
C VAL A 8 18.58 -11.06 -1.13
N GLU A 9 17.82 -12.14 -0.97
CA GLU A 9 16.40 -12.19 -1.34
C GLU A 9 15.58 -11.17 -0.54
N MET A 10 15.77 -11.11 0.78
CA MET A 10 15.11 -10.10 1.64
C MET A 10 15.45 -8.66 1.24
N THR A 11 16.68 -8.41 0.80
CA THR A 11 17.09 -7.07 0.33
C THR A 11 16.35 -6.71 -0.96
N LEU A 12 16.29 -7.63 -1.91
CA LEU A 12 15.58 -7.41 -3.19
C LEU A 12 14.07 -7.21 -2.97
N GLU A 13 13.47 -7.98 -2.07
CA GLU A 13 12.08 -7.82 -1.66
C GLU A 13 11.82 -6.42 -1.09
N GLY A 14 12.66 -5.95 -0.16
CA GLY A 14 12.56 -4.61 0.40
C GLY A 14 12.74 -3.50 -0.64
N THR A 15 13.70 -3.65 -1.56
CA THR A 15 13.94 -2.68 -2.64
C THR A 15 12.76 -2.64 -3.63
N VAL A 16 12.17 -3.79 -3.99
CA VAL A 16 10.95 -3.85 -4.81
C VAL A 16 9.75 -3.25 -4.09
N GLU A 17 9.61 -3.45 -2.78
CA GLU A 17 8.54 -2.87 -1.98
C GLU A 17 8.61 -1.34 -1.86
N ALA A 18 9.84 -0.79 -1.86
CA ALA A 18 10.09 0.64 -1.76
C ALA A 18 9.76 1.41 -3.05
N LEU A 19 9.75 0.73 -4.21
CA LEU A 19 9.40 1.35 -5.48
C LEU A 19 7.95 1.86 -5.47
N SER A 20 7.75 3.08 -5.97
CA SER A 20 6.43 3.74 -5.97
C SER A 20 5.45 3.20 -7.03
N TRP A 21 5.76 2.04 -7.62
CA TRP A 21 5.08 1.53 -8.80
C TRP A 21 3.84 0.71 -8.48
N LYS A 22 2.75 0.97 -9.21
CA LYS A 22 1.55 0.15 -9.13
C LYS A 22 1.77 -1.16 -9.90
N ARG A 23 1.55 -2.31 -9.26
CA ARG A 23 1.70 -3.65 -9.88
C ARG A 23 0.97 -3.76 -11.22
N ALA A 24 -0.31 -3.35 -11.26
CA ALA A 24 -1.10 -3.37 -12.50
C ALA A 24 -0.45 -2.55 -13.63
N LYS A 25 0.19 -1.42 -13.30
CA LYS A 25 0.87 -0.61 -14.32
C LYS A 25 2.16 -1.28 -14.81
N ALA A 26 2.90 -1.93 -13.92
CA ALA A 26 4.07 -2.72 -14.29
C ALA A 26 3.70 -3.93 -15.16
N GLU A 27 2.53 -4.55 -14.95
CA GLU A 27 2.00 -5.62 -15.80
C GLU A 27 1.68 -5.12 -17.22
N GLU A 28 0.95 -4.01 -17.35
CA GLU A 28 0.70 -3.37 -18.65
C GLU A 28 2.01 -3.05 -19.40
N LEU A 29 3.01 -2.53 -18.68
CA LEU A 29 4.31 -2.18 -19.25
C LEU A 29 5.10 -3.42 -19.66
N ALA A 30 5.03 -4.51 -18.88
CA ALA A 30 5.70 -5.76 -19.20
C ALA A 30 5.12 -6.37 -20.49
N ASP A 31 3.80 -6.37 -20.63
CA ASP A 31 3.13 -6.85 -21.85
C ASP A 31 3.50 -6.00 -23.07
N ALA A 32 3.55 -4.67 -22.91
CA ALA A 32 3.97 -3.75 -23.97
C ALA A 32 5.44 -3.94 -24.35
N ALA A 33 6.33 -4.13 -23.36
CA ALA A 33 7.76 -4.37 -23.57
C ALA A 33 8.00 -5.71 -24.27
N ALA A 34 7.25 -6.76 -23.92
CA ALA A 34 7.35 -8.06 -24.57
C ALA A 34 6.96 -8.03 -26.06
N ALA A 35 6.05 -7.12 -26.45
CA ALA A 35 5.65 -6.92 -27.84
C ALA A 35 6.64 -6.05 -28.64
N SER A 36 7.60 -5.39 -27.97
CA SER A 36 8.53 -4.43 -28.54
C SER A 36 9.93 -5.04 -28.65
N GLU A 37 10.40 -5.26 -29.88
CA GLU A 37 11.75 -5.79 -30.12
C GLU A 37 12.84 -4.88 -29.51
N ALA A 38 12.59 -3.58 -29.44
CA ALA A 38 13.51 -2.61 -28.84
C ALA A 38 13.62 -2.79 -27.31
N ASP A 39 12.54 -3.15 -26.63
CA ASP A 39 12.50 -3.29 -25.17
C ASP A 39 13.02 -4.65 -24.67
N CYS A 40 13.17 -5.61 -25.59
CA CYS A 40 13.87 -6.88 -25.37
C CYS A 40 15.40 -6.77 -25.55
N ARG A 41 15.92 -5.66 -26.09
CA ARG A 41 17.36 -5.48 -26.26
C ARG A 41 18.01 -5.11 -24.91
N PRO A 42 19.17 -5.70 -24.57
CA PRO A 42 19.89 -5.35 -23.36
C PRO A 42 20.30 -3.87 -23.36
N LEU A 43 20.09 -3.20 -22.23
CA LEU A 43 20.43 -1.80 -22.02
C LEU A 43 21.43 -1.67 -20.86
N GLU A 44 22.32 -0.69 -20.97
CA GLU A 44 23.10 -0.18 -19.84
C GLU A 44 22.19 0.59 -18.86
N LEU A 45 22.63 0.76 -17.62
CA LEU A 45 21.82 1.35 -16.54
C LEU A 45 21.19 2.69 -16.93
N GLU A 46 21.96 3.63 -17.46
CA GLU A 46 21.48 4.96 -17.85
C GLU A 46 20.37 4.90 -18.91
N ALA A 47 20.54 4.02 -19.91
CA ALA A 47 19.56 3.83 -20.96
C ALA A 47 18.28 3.17 -20.43
N LEU A 48 18.42 2.20 -19.50
CA LEU A 48 17.29 1.59 -18.83
C LEU A 48 16.52 2.60 -17.97
N LEU A 49 17.21 3.43 -17.18
CA LEU A 49 16.61 4.50 -16.37
C LEU A 49 15.86 5.51 -17.24
N GLN A 50 16.46 5.94 -18.36
CA GLN A 50 15.79 6.83 -19.30
C GLN A 50 14.52 6.18 -19.88
N ARG A 51 14.59 4.89 -20.22
CA ARG A 51 13.44 4.16 -20.74
C ARG A 51 12.34 4.01 -19.68
N LEU A 52 12.69 3.67 -18.45
CA LEU A 52 11.77 3.56 -17.32
C LEU A 52 11.11 4.89 -16.97
N ARG A 53 11.85 6.01 -17.04
CA ARG A 53 11.28 7.36 -16.91
C ARG A 53 10.25 7.64 -18.00
N SER A 54 10.51 7.23 -19.25
CA SER A 54 9.52 7.35 -20.34
C SER A 54 8.25 6.52 -20.10
N CYS A 55 8.34 5.48 -19.28
CA CYS A 55 7.24 4.63 -18.84
C CYS A 55 6.55 5.11 -17.55
N GLY A 56 7.02 6.21 -16.95
CA GLY A 56 6.42 6.82 -15.75
C GLY A 56 7.13 6.55 -14.43
N ALA A 57 8.34 5.96 -14.45
CA ALA A 57 9.18 5.88 -13.25
C ALA A 57 9.54 7.28 -12.75
N ARG A 58 9.54 7.47 -11.43
CA ARG A 58 9.84 8.77 -10.80
C ARG A 58 11.36 8.89 -10.62
N GLY A 59 11.86 10.13 -10.56
CA GLY A 59 13.28 10.37 -10.26
C GLY A 59 13.70 9.77 -8.91
N ASP A 60 12.80 9.82 -7.93
CA ASP A 60 13.03 9.26 -6.59
C ASP A 60 13.15 7.72 -6.58
N ASP A 61 12.77 7.03 -7.66
CA ASP A 61 12.91 5.57 -7.79
C ASP A 61 14.32 5.17 -8.28
N GLU A 62 15.17 6.12 -8.70
CA GLU A 62 16.43 5.87 -9.41
C GLU A 62 17.44 5.04 -8.60
N ASP A 63 17.58 5.32 -7.31
CA ASP A 63 18.48 4.59 -6.42
C ASP A 63 18.05 3.11 -6.29
N TYR A 64 16.76 2.88 -6.06
CA TYR A 64 16.19 1.52 -5.97
C TYR A 64 16.31 0.77 -7.30
N ILE A 65 16.05 1.42 -8.43
CA ILE A 65 16.21 0.81 -9.76
C ILE A 65 17.68 0.44 -10.00
N SER A 66 18.62 1.29 -9.59
CA SER A 66 20.05 1.05 -9.74
C SER A 66 20.53 -0.14 -8.91
N GLU A 67 20.02 -0.30 -7.68
CA GLU A 67 20.28 -1.47 -6.84
C GLU A 67 19.76 -2.76 -7.49
N LEU A 68 18.50 -2.76 -7.97
CA LEU A 68 17.90 -3.91 -8.64
C LEU A 68 18.64 -4.27 -9.93
N PHE A 69 19.03 -3.25 -10.72
CA PHE A 69 19.84 -3.44 -11.92
C PHE A 69 21.17 -4.10 -11.56
N ALA A 70 21.88 -3.60 -10.55
CA ALA A 70 23.17 -4.16 -10.15
C ALA A 70 23.06 -5.64 -9.74
N ALA A 71 21.93 -6.04 -9.16
CA ALA A 71 21.64 -7.40 -8.73
C ALA A 71 21.22 -8.33 -9.89
N TRP A 72 20.50 -7.83 -10.88
CA TRP A 72 19.89 -8.65 -11.93
C TRP A 72 20.63 -8.64 -13.26
N ALA A 73 21.39 -7.58 -13.54
CA ALA A 73 22.05 -7.40 -14.81
C ALA A 73 23.15 -8.45 -15.04
N ALA A 74 23.22 -8.94 -16.27
CA ALA A 74 24.21 -9.91 -16.71
C ALA A 74 25.46 -9.18 -17.24
N PRO A 75 26.65 -9.78 -17.18
CA PRO A 75 27.82 -9.24 -17.87
C PRO A 75 27.60 -9.25 -19.39
N GLY A 76 27.86 -8.12 -20.03
CA GLY A 76 27.81 -7.91 -21.48
C GLY A 76 29.10 -7.27 -22.01
N GLU A 77 29.12 -6.91 -23.29
CA GLU A 77 30.32 -6.42 -23.97
C GLU A 77 30.89 -5.10 -23.39
N ASN A 78 30.02 -4.23 -22.84
CA ASN A 78 30.40 -2.90 -22.35
C ASN A 78 30.18 -2.69 -20.84
N GLY A 79 29.75 -3.71 -20.12
CA GLY A 79 29.33 -3.54 -18.73
C GLY A 79 28.26 -4.53 -18.33
N LYS A 80 27.53 -4.19 -17.27
CA LYS A 80 26.34 -4.94 -16.87
C LYS A 80 25.18 -4.47 -17.74
N MET A 81 24.43 -5.41 -18.32
CA MET A 81 23.28 -5.08 -19.16
C MET A 81 22.02 -5.83 -18.71
N LEU A 82 20.88 -5.18 -18.88
CA LEU A 82 19.56 -5.73 -18.59
C LEU A 82 18.53 -5.12 -19.55
N SER A 83 17.65 -5.93 -20.12
CA SER A 83 16.57 -5.42 -20.97
C SER A 83 15.45 -4.84 -20.11
N LEU A 84 14.63 -3.94 -20.70
CA LEU A 84 13.44 -3.43 -20.01
C LEU A 84 12.47 -4.57 -19.69
N SER A 85 12.26 -5.47 -20.64
CA SER A 85 11.40 -6.64 -20.47
C SER A 85 11.85 -7.50 -19.29
N ASP A 86 13.13 -7.84 -19.21
CA ASP A 86 13.67 -8.66 -18.11
C ASP A 86 13.57 -7.96 -16.76
N PHE A 87 13.83 -6.65 -16.71
CA PHE A 87 13.68 -5.86 -15.48
C PHE A 87 12.23 -5.94 -14.97
N LEU A 88 11.25 -5.70 -15.85
CA LEU A 88 9.83 -5.72 -15.49
C LEU A 88 9.36 -7.10 -15.06
N LEU A 89 9.80 -8.16 -15.75
CA LEU A 89 9.45 -9.53 -15.39
C LEU A 89 9.98 -9.91 -14.01
N ARG A 90 11.24 -9.58 -13.70
CA ARG A 90 11.84 -9.86 -12.38
C ARG A 90 11.21 -9.01 -11.28
N TYR A 91 10.95 -7.73 -11.56
CA TYR A 91 10.17 -6.88 -10.66
C TYR A 91 8.82 -7.51 -10.34
N LEU A 92 8.07 -7.96 -11.35
CA LEU A 92 6.76 -8.58 -11.16
C LEU A 92 6.83 -9.92 -10.44
N GLU A 93 7.87 -10.72 -10.67
CA GLU A 93 8.10 -11.99 -9.98
C GLU A 93 8.21 -11.77 -8.46
N ILE A 94 9.05 -10.83 -8.04
CA ILE A 94 9.21 -10.47 -6.62
C ILE A 94 7.95 -9.77 -6.11
N ALA A 95 7.44 -8.79 -6.86
CA ALA A 95 6.28 -8.01 -6.45
C ALA A 95 5.06 -8.90 -6.23
N ARG A 96 4.88 -10.03 -6.95
CA ARG A 96 3.80 -10.99 -6.73
C ARG A 96 3.95 -11.83 -5.46
N ARG A 97 5.18 -12.10 -5.02
CA ARG A 97 5.48 -12.80 -3.76
C ARG A 97 5.27 -11.89 -2.57
N LEU A 98 5.58 -10.60 -2.75
CA LEU A 98 5.27 -9.59 -1.75
C LEU A 98 3.76 -9.58 -1.49
N PRO A 99 3.34 -9.56 -0.22
CA PRO A 99 1.94 -9.38 0.10
C PRO A 99 1.48 -8.13 -0.65
N SER A 100 0.48 -8.29 -1.54
CA SER A 100 -0.13 -7.12 -2.14
C SER A 100 -0.52 -6.21 -0.98
N LYS A 101 -0.07 -4.96 -0.98
CA LYS A 101 -0.54 -3.92 -0.04
C LYS A 101 -2.04 -3.61 -0.23
N GLN A 102 -2.86 -4.61 -0.56
CA GLN A 102 -4.24 -4.64 -0.13
C GLN A 102 -4.19 -4.88 1.38
N CYS A 103 -4.16 -3.80 2.14
CA CYS A 103 -4.61 -3.86 3.52
C CYS A 103 -6.06 -4.37 3.49
N GLY A 104 -6.23 -5.70 3.54
CA GLY A 104 -7.52 -6.36 3.65
C GLY A 104 -8.07 -6.31 5.08
N ALA A 105 -7.22 -5.91 6.03
CA ALA A 105 -7.66 -5.58 7.37
C ALA A 105 -8.54 -4.33 7.29
N PRO A 106 -9.78 -4.39 7.81
CA PRO A 106 -10.62 -3.21 7.91
C PRO A 106 -9.88 -2.11 8.67
N CYS A 107 -10.00 -0.86 8.21
CA CYS A 107 -9.39 0.26 8.91
C CYS A 107 -10.01 0.35 10.30
N GLU A 108 -9.23 0.06 11.34
CA GLU A 108 -9.63 0.22 12.74
C GLU A 108 -9.47 1.69 13.20
N GLY A 109 -9.09 2.62 12.31
CA GLY A 109 -8.92 4.04 12.62
C GLY A 109 -7.92 4.30 13.74
N GLY A 110 -6.97 3.39 13.95
CA GLY A 110 -5.99 3.53 15.03
C GLY A 110 -6.56 3.34 16.44
N LEU A 111 -7.68 2.60 16.58
CA LEU A 111 -8.15 2.18 17.90
C LEU A 111 -7.05 1.42 18.68
N PRO A 112 -6.97 1.61 20.01
CA PRO A 112 -5.95 0.94 20.81
C PRO A 112 -6.16 -0.60 20.81
N PRO A 113 -5.08 -1.37 21.02
CA PRO A 113 -5.18 -2.80 21.24
C PRO A 113 -6.15 -3.10 22.39
N GLY A 114 -7.14 -3.95 22.15
CA GLY A 114 -8.17 -4.29 23.13
C GLY A 114 -9.47 -3.50 23.01
N SER A 115 -9.61 -2.62 22.01
CA SER A 115 -10.91 -2.03 21.67
C SER A 115 -11.98 -3.09 21.42
N GLU A 116 -13.20 -2.78 21.85
CA GLU A 116 -14.34 -3.68 21.80
C GLU A 116 -14.69 -4.04 20.34
N PRO A 117 -15.19 -5.26 20.06
CA PRO A 117 -15.52 -5.67 18.70
C PRO A 117 -16.49 -4.73 17.99
N LEU A 118 -17.46 -4.17 18.71
CA LEU A 118 -18.42 -3.20 18.18
C LEU A 118 -17.74 -1.88 17.76
N GLU A 119 -16.74 -1.42 18.51
CA GLU A 119 -15.99 -0.20 18.19
C GLU A 119 -15.24 -0.37 16.87
N ARG A 120 -14.56 -1.50 16.70
CA ARG A 120 -13.80 -1.81 15.48
C ARG A 120 -14.70 -1.89 14.25
N GLU A 121 -15.84 -2.57 14.38
CA GLU A 121 -16.81 -2.67 13.29
C GLU A 121 -17.46 -1.33 12.96
N LEU A 122 -17.77 -0.50 13.97
CA LEU A 122 -18.25 0.85 13.72
C LEU A 122 -17.21 1.69 12.95
N VAL A 123 -15.94 1.64 13.35
CA VAL A 123 -14.87 2.36 12.65
C VAL A 123 -14.67 1.82 11.23
N ARG A 124 -14.76 0.51 11.02
CA ARG A 124 -14.76 -0.08 9.68
C ARG A 124 -15.85 0.51 8.81
N LEU A 125 -17.10 0.55 9.30
CA LEU A 125 -18.24 1.10 8.55
C LEU A 125 -18.07 2.59 8.26
N VAL A 126 -17.56 3.36 9.22
CA VAL A 126 -17.29 4.79 9.00
C VAL A 126 -16.14 4.99 8.01
N SER A 127 -15.11 4.14 8.02
CA SER A 127 -14.01 4.21 7.06
C SER A 127 -14.44 3.95 5.61
N ARG A 128 -15.46 3.10 5.43
CA ARG A 128 -16.02 2.72 4.13
C ARG A 128 -17.05 3.73 3.64
N ASP A 129 -18.00 4.10 4.51
CA ASP A 129 -19.23 4.81 4.11
C ASP A 129 -19.30 6.25 4.63
N GLY A 130 -18.31 6.70 5.42
CA GLY A 130 -18.32 7.99 6.09
C GLY A 130 -19.20 8.05 7.34
N LYS A 131 -19.14 9.19 8.04
CA LYS A 131 -19.96 9.50 9.22
C LYS A 131 -21.44 9.63 8.82
N GLY A 132 -22.35 9.15 9.67
CA GLY A 132 -23.79 9.26 9.46
C GLY A 132 -24.42 7.98 8.90
N ASN A 133 -25.65 8.09 8.40
CA ASN A 133 -26.48 6.95 7.98
C ASN A 133 -26.51 5.81 9.04
N TRP A 134 -26.67 6.21 10.30
CA TRP A 134 -26.56 5.32 11.46
C TRP A 134 -27.58 4.19 11.44
N ALA A 135 -28.77 4.44 10.88
CA ALA A 135 -29.80 3.42 10.70
C ALA A 135 -29.34 2.27 9.79
N ALA A 136 -28.69 2.59 8.66
CA ALA A 136 -28.16 1.57 7.75
C ALA A 136 -27.00 0.80 8.39
N LYS A 137 -26.11 1.50 9.11
CA LYS A 137 -25.00 0.87 9.84
C LYS A 137 -25.51 -0.06 10.95
N ALA A 138 -26.52 0.36 11.71
CA ALA A 138 -27.17 -0.47 12.72
C ALA A 138 -27.82 -1.72 12.11
N ALA A 139 -28.47 -1.58 10.95
CA ALA A 139 -29.03 -2.71 10.22
C ALA A 139 -27.93 -3.71 9.78
N GLU A 140 -26.79 -3.24 9.26
CA GLU A 140 -25.65 -4.10 8.88
C GLU A 140 -25.06 -4.84 10.09
N LEU A 141 -24.98 -4.17 11.25
CA LEU A 141 -24.43 -4.76 12.48
C LEU A 141 -25.42 -5.63 13.25
N SER A 142 -26.72 -5.61 12.92
CA SER A 142 -27.77 -6.25 13.71
C SER A 142 -27.58 -7.76 13.90
N SER A 143 -26.93 -8.44 12.96
CA SER A 143 -26.66 -9.89 13.03
C SER A 143 -25.60 -10.26 14.09
N SER A 144 -24.61 -9.39 14.28
CA SER A 144 -23.51 -9.60 15.23
C SER A 144 -23.70 -8.82 16.54
N PHE A 145 -24.43 -7.71 16.50
CA PHE A 145 -24.65 -6.78 17.60
C PHE A 145 -26.11 -6.31 17.65
N PRO A 146 -27.06 -7.21 18.01
CA PRO A 146 -28.50 -6.95 17.92
C PRO A 146 -29.02 -5.82 18.82
N ALA A 147 -28.24 -5.42 19.83
CA ALA A 147 -28.57 -4.29 20.70
C ALA A 147 -28.17 -2.92 20.12
N SER A 148 -27.50 -2.90 18.96
CA SER A 148 -27.02 -1.65 18.35
C SER A 148 -28.17 -0.91 17.67
N THR A 149 -28.47 0.30 18.13
CA THR A 149 -29.40 1.22 17.48
C THR A 149 -28.66 2.34 16.76
N ALA A 150 -29.36 3.09 15.92
CA ALA A 150 -28.79 4.28 15.28
C ALA A 150 -28.23 5.26 16.31
N GLU A 151 -28.98 5.52 17.37
CA GLU A 151 -28.62 6.43 18.46
C GLU A 151 -27.42 5.91 19.26
N SER A 152 -27.37 4.60 19.55
CA SER A 152 -26.24 4.03 20.29
C SER A 152 -24.95 4.07 19.48
N LEU A 153 -25.01 3.83 18.17
CA LEU A 153 -23.85 3.91 17.27
C LEU A 153 -23.37 5.35 17.09
N GLU A 154 -24.28 6.31 16.98
CA GLU A 154 -23.94 7.73 16.91
C GLU A 154 -23.24 8.18 18.20
N ALA A 155 -23.80 7.84 19.37
CA ALA A 155 -23.19 8.14 20.66
C ALA A 155 -21.81 7.49 20.81
N LEU A 156 -21.66 6.23 20.38
CA LEU A 156 -20.38 5.53 20.38
C LEU A 156 -19.36 6.22 19.47
N TRP A 157 -19.75 6.61 18.25
CA TRP A 157 -18.88 7.34 17.35
C TRP A 157 -18.40 8.66 17.98
N HIS A 158 -19.29 9.42 18.60
CA HIS A 158 -18.92 10.65 19.30
C HIS A 158 -17.90 10.44 20.42
N ALA A 159 -17.91 9.29 21.09
CA ALA A 159 -16.90 8.94 22.10
C ALA A 159 -15.57 8.46 21.48
N LEU A 160 -15.60 7.80 20.32
CA LEU A 160 -14.42 7.25 19.65
C LEU A 160 -13.68 8.28 18.81
N ALA A 161 -14.40 9.15 18.12
CA ALA A 161 -13.85 10.01 17.09
C ALA A 161 -12.74 10.97 17.59
N PRO A 162 -12.81 11.56 18.81
CA PRO A 162 -11.70 12.33 19.35
C PRO A 162 -10.44 11.49 19.62
N LYS A 163 -10.59 10.21 20.00
CA LYS A 163 -9.45 9.30 20.23
C LYS A 163 -8.78 8.94 18.92
N ILE A 164 -9.59 8.61 17.91
CA ILE A 164 -9.16 8.34 16.54
C ILE A 164 -8.43 9.55 15.97
N LYS A 165 -8.98 10.75 16.15
CA LYS A 165 -8.35 12.00 15.69
C LYS A 165 -6.94 12.19 16.25
N LYS A 166 -6.72 11.97 17.55
CA LYS A 166 -5.38 12.05 18.16
C LYS A 166 -4.38 11.08 17.51
N VAL A 167 -4.83 9.88 17.16
CA VAL A 167 -3.99 8.85 16.51
C VAL A 167 -3.68 9.23 15.06
N VAL A 168 -4.69 9.69 14.32
CA VAL A 168 -4.57 10.15 12.93
C VAL A 168 -3.65 11.37 12.82
N ASP A 169 -3.84 12.37 13.68
CA ASP A 169 -3.03 13.59 13.69
C ASP A 169 -1.58 13.33 14.12
N GLY A 170 -1.37 12.35 15.00
CA GLY A 170 -0.05 11.89 15.40
C GLY A 170 0.63 10.94 14.39
N ASP A 171 -0.05 10.62 13.27
CA ASP A 171 0.35 9.62 12.27
C ASP A 171 0.89 8.31 12.88
N GLN A 172 0.27 7.86 13.98
CA GLN A 172 0.76 6.70 14.71
C GLN A 172 0.50 5.41 13.91
N PRO A 173 1.37 4.40 14.02
CA PRO A 173 1.17 3.12 13.36
C PRO A 173 -0.08 2.41 13.89
N MET A 174 -0.93 1.93 12.99
CA MET A 174 -2.12 1.13 13.28
C MET A 174 -1.74 -0.36 13.47
N ALA A 175 -2.71 -1.17 13.91
CA ALA A 175 -2.55 -2.61 14.07
C ALA A 175 -2.14 -3.33 12.76
N CYS A 176 -2.48 -2.78 11.60
CA CYS A 176 -2.07 -3.30 10.29
C CYS A 176 -0.63 -2.90 9.89
N GLY A 177 0.11 -2.22 10.76
CA GLY A 177 1.49 -1.78 10.51
C GLY A 177 1.63 -0.49 9.70
N HIS A 178 0.52 0.05 9.17
CA HIS A 178 0.51 1.32 8.44
C HIS A 178 0.09 2.48 9.34
N SER A 179 0.63 3.66 9.10
CA SER A 179 0.06 4.94 9.56
C SER A 179 -0.97 5.45 8.55
N CYS A 180 -1.68 6.54 8.87
CA CYS A 180 -2.62 7.15 7.91
C CYS A 180 -1.92 7.68 6.66
N SER A 181 -0.71 8.23 6.80
CA SER A 181 0.09 8.73 5.67
C SER A 181 0.56 7.61 4.72
N THR A 182 0.77 6.41 5.26
CA THR A 182 1.27 5.22 4.54
C THR A 182 0.19 4.20 4.21
N CYS A 183 -1.06 4.44 4.63
CA CYS A 183 -2.17 3.53 4.40
C CYS A 183 -2.53 3.44 2.90
N PRO A 184 -2.57 2.23 2.30
CA PRO A 184 -2.90 2.05 0.88
C PRO A 184 -4.29 2.57 0.49
N THR A 185 -5.24 2.58 1.43
CA THR A 185 -6.62 3.04 1.22
C THR A 185 -6.84 4.48 1.65
N LYS A 186 -5.80 5.26 1.98
CA LYS A 186 -5.93 6.65 2.46
C LYS A 186 -6.77 7.57 1.57
N HIS A 187 -6.77 7.33 0.25
CA HIS A 187 -7.51 8.12 -0.72
C HIS A 187 -9.00 7.77 -0.82
N THR A 188 -9.41 6.61 -0.30
CA THR A 188 -10.81 6.15 -0.29
C THR A 188 -11.38 6.06 1.12
N CYS A 189 -10.52 6.09 2.15
CA CYS A 189 -10.87 6.07 3.56
C CYS A 189 -11.59 7.36 3.97
N GLN A 190 -12.83 7.21 4.43
CA GLN A 190 -13.68 8.33 4.84
C GLN A 190 -13.44 8.78 6.29
N VAL A 191 -12.52 8.15 7.04
CA VAL A 191 -12.26 8.49 8.45
C VAL A 191 -11.77 9.93 8.60
N HIS A 192 -10.85 10.38 7.72
CA HIS A 192 -10.32 11.74 7.78
C HIS A 192 -11.42 12.80 7.63
N ASP A 193 -12.35 12.58 6.70
CA ASP A 193 -13.51 13.45 6.54
C ASP A 193 -14.48 13.35 7.71
N ALA A 194 -14.61 12.17 8.33
CA ALA A 194 -15.49 11.94 9.46
C ALA A 194 -15.03 12.62 10.77
N ILE A 195 -13.73 12.93 10.89
CA ILE A 195 -13.12 13.54 12.08
C ILE A 195 -12.70 15.00 11.91
N LYS A 196 -12.72 15.56 10.68
CA LYS A 196 -12.20 16.91 10.39
C LYS A 196 -12.90 18.03 11.15
N ASP A 197 -14.18 17.85 11.47
CA ASP A 197 -15.02 18.84 12.14
C ASP A 197 -15.00 18.71 13.68
N ILE A 198 -14.14 17.83 14.22
CA ILE A 198 -14.00 17.65 15.67
C ILE A 198 -12.96 18.66 16.16
N GLU A 199 -13.42 19.68 16.89
CA GLU A 199 -12.53 20.62 17.57
C GLU A 199 -11.65 19.88 18.60
N ASP A 200 -10.39 20.28 18.70
CA ASP A 200 -9.46 19.74 19.69
C ASP A 200 -9.97 20.09 21.11
N LEU A 201 -10.58 19.10 21.77
CA LEU A 201 -10.99 19.15 23.18
C LEU A 201 -9.81 18.91 24.14
#